data_AF-A0A183CGR9-F1
#
_entry.id   AF-A0A183CGR9-F1
#
_cell.length_a   1.000
_cell.length_b   1.000
_cell.length_c   1.000
_cell.angle_alpha   90.00
_cell.angle_beta   90.00
_cell.angle_gamma   90.00
#
_symmetry.space_group_name_H-M   'P 1'
#
loop_
_entity.id
_entity.type
_entity.pdbx_description
1 polymer ?
#
loop_
_entity_poly.entity_id
_entity_poly.type
_entity_poly.pdbx_seq_one_letter_code
_entity_poly.pdbx_strand_id
1 'polypeptide(L)'
;MQILRLKHDNQNKINEYYVLPKPISGGATSRVFHASPLDAVDIDGKPIKQCVTIKSVMLDLLPPEVMNDIRKEQQFLEVFRKKTHNKHIIHLFDEFEDTTKNRLIFVMER
;
A
#
# COMPACT_ATOMS: atom_id res chain seq x y z
N MET A 1 -6.66 21.95 5.46
CA MET A 1 -6.08 20.59 5.53
C MET A 1 -5.81 20.14 4.11
N GLN A 2 -4.54 19.94 3.73
CA GLN A 2 -4.17 19.57 2.36
C GLN A 2 -4.26 18.05 2.20
N ILE A 3 -5.26 17.55 1.49
CA ILE A 3 -5.41 16.11 1.22
C ILE A 3 -4.57 15.78 -0.02
N LEU A 4 -3.75 14.73 0.05
CA LEU A 4 -2.96 14.26 -1.09
C LEU A 4 -3.77 13.21 -1.86
N ARG A 5 -3.77 13.30 -3.20
CA ARG A 5 -4.39 12.29 -4.06
C ARG A 5 -3.33 11.32 -4.55
N LEU A 6 -3.48 10.04 -4.25
CA LEU A 6 -2.68 8.97 -4.82
C LEU A 6 -3.46 8.34 -5.97
N LYS A 7 -2.82 8.14 -7.11
CA LYS A 7 -3.39 7.47 -8.28
C LYS A 7 -2.47 6.35 -8.73
N HIS A 8 -3.05 5.21 -9.08
CA HIS A 8 -2.32 4.09 -9.65
C HIS A 8 -3.21 3.34 -10.65
N ASP A 9 -2.64 2.84 -11.73
CA ASP A 9 -3.35 2.03 -12.72
C ASP A 9 -3.24 0.54 -12.35
N ASN A 10 -4.36 -0.03 -11.92
CA ASN A 10 -4.49 -1.43 -11.57
C ASN A 10 -5.49 -2.09 -12.54
N GLN A 11 -5.01 -3.03 -13.37
CA GLN A 11 -5.83 -3.80 -14.31
C GLN A 11 -6.77 -2.94 -15.18
N ASN A 12 -6.25 -1.85 -15.76
CA ASN A 12 -6.99 -0.85 -16.55
C ASN A 12 -8.01 -0.02 -15.76
N LYS A 13 -7.88 0.03 -14.43
CA LYS A 13 -8.68 0.90 -13.56
C LYS A 13 -7.76 1.82 -12.76
N ILE A 14 -8.09 3.11 -12.75
CA ILE A 14 -7.34 4.09 -11.98
C ILE A 14 -7.84 4.04 -10.53
N ASN A 15 -7.07 3.40 -9.66
CA ASN A 15 -7.28 3.41 -8.23
C ASN A 15 -6.93 4.80 -7.67
N GLU A 16 -7.86 5.39 -6.92
CA GLU A 16 -7.68 6.71 -6.33
C GLU A 16 -7.93 6.72 -4.83
N TYR A 17 -7.00 7.35 -4.09
CA TYR A 17 -7.07 7.47 -2.63
C TYR A 17 -6.85 8.91 -2.18
N TYR A 18 -7.65 9.35 -1.21
CA TYR A 18 -7.36 10.54 -0.42
C TYR A 18 -6.48 10.16 0.77
N VAL A 19 -5.26 10.69 0.79
CA VAL A 19 -4.25 10.40 1.80
C VAL A 19 -4.05 11.62 2.69
N LEU A 20 -4.10 11.41 4.00
CA LEU A 20 -3.76 12.47 4.95
C LEU A 20 -2.26 12.76 4.87
N PRO A 21 -1.84 14.04 4.83
CA PRO A 21 -0.45 14.42 4.58
C PRO A 21 0.47 14.09 5.77
N LYS A 22 -0.10 14.02 6.98
CA LYS A 22 0.65 13.65 8.19
C LYS A 22 0.67 12.13 8.32
N PRO A 23 1.85 11.49 8.37
CA PRO A 23 1.92 10.06 8.63
C PRO A 23 1.40 9.76 10.04
N ILE A 24 0.73 8.62 10.19
CA ILE A 24 0.29 8.12 11.50
C ILE A 24 1.44 7.46 12.25
N SER A 25 2.39 6.90 11.52
CA SER A 25 3.57 6.24 12.06
C SER A 25 4.69 6.23 11.01
N GLY A 26 5.92 6.00 11.46
CA GLY A 26 7.10 5.84 10.62
C GLY A 26 7.97 4.71 11.15
N GLY A 27 8.59 3.99 10.22
CA GLY A 27 9.67 3.05 10.48
C GLY A 27 10.95 3.49 9.76
N ALA A 28 12.04 2.76 9.96
CA ALA A 28 13.34 3.08 9.38
C ALA A 28 13.30 3.22 7.83
N THR A 29 12.47 2.43 7.16
CA THR A 29 12.38 2.38 5.69
C THR A 29 11.06 2.92 5.13
N SER A 30 10.10 3.28 6.00
CA SER A 30 8.73 3.51 5.55
C SER A 30 7.96 4.53 6.37
N ARG A 31 6.93 5.10 5.75
CA ARG A 31 5.92 5.93 6.41
C ARG A 31 4.55 5.32 6.21
N VAL A 32 3.72 5.42 7.23
CA VAL A 32 2.36 4.85 7.25
C VAL A 32 1.35 5.97 7.31
N PHE A 33 0.30 5.88 6.50
CA PHE A 33 -0.74 6.89 6.35
C PHE A 33 -2.13 6.27 6.45
N HIS A 34 -3.09 7.01 6.98
CA HIS A 34 -4.49 6.70 6.72
C HIS A 34 -4.90 7.25 5.37
N ALA A 35 -5.69 6.46 4.65
CA ALA A 35 -6.29 6.88 3.40
C ALA A 35 -7.75 6.42 3.29
N SER A 36 -8.53 7.21 2.57
CA SER A 36 -9.89 6.86 2.18
C SER A 36 -9.92 6.55 0.67
N PRO A 37 -10.41 5.36 0.27
CA PRO A 37 -10.57 5.03 -1.14
C PRO A 37 -11.66 5.93 -1.76
N LEU A 38 -11.47 6.32 -3.02
CA LEU A 38 -12.47 7.04 -3.81
C LEU A 38 -13.10 6.15 -4.85
N ASP A 39 -12.29 5.65 -5.78
CA ASP A 39 -12.67 4.64 -6.77
C ASP A 39 -11.55 3.60 -6.82
N ALA A 40 -11.30 2.97 -5.68
CA ALA A 40 -10.26 1.96 -5.54
C ALA A 40 -10.88 0.55 -5.56
N VAL A 41 -10.24 -0.33 -6.32
CA VAL A 41 -10.47 -1.77 -6.27
C VAL A 41 -9.26 -2.46 -5.67
N ASP A 42 -9.47 -3.62 -5.07
CA ASP A 42 -8.38 -4.51 -4.73
C ASP A 42 -7.78 -5.09 -6.02
N ILE A 43 -6.67 -5.79 -5.87
CA ILE A 43 -5.94 -6.44 -6.96
C ILE A 43 -6.71 -7.63 -7.60
N ASP A 44 -7.88 -8.02 -7.07
CA ASP A 44 -8.85 -8.92 -7.73
C ASP A 44 -9.99 -8.14 -8.44
N GLY A 45 -9.94 -6.81 -8.46
CA GLY A 45 -10.94 -5.93 -9.07
C GLY A 45 -12.18 -5.65 -8.19
N LYS A 46 -12.18 -6.07 -6.92
CA LYS A 46 -13.33 -5.85 -6.02
C LYS A 46 -13.25 -4.47 -5.36
N PRO A 47 -14.37 -3.74 -5.22
CA PRO A 47 -14.35 -2.41 -4.61
C PRO A 47 -13.85 -2.42 -3.15
N ILE A 48 -12.92 -1.52 -2.83
CA ILE A 48 -12.48 -1.25 -1.46
C ILE A 48 -13.34 -0.09 -0.93
N LYS A 49 -14.19 -0.36 0.07
CA LYS A 49 -15.16 0.63 0.60
C LYS A 49 -14.77 1.18 1.97
N GLN A 50 -13.89 0.48 2.66
CA GLN A 50 -13.40 0.82 3.98
C GLN A 50 -12.18 1.74 3.90
N CYS A 51 -11.93 2.49 4.97
CA CYS A 51 -10.66 3.19 5.12
C CYS A 51 -9.50 2.19 5.15
N VAL A 52 -8.37 2.57 4.57
CA VAL A 52 -7.18 1.74 4.43
C VAL A 52 -5.98 2.39 5.08
N THR A 53 -4.95 1.58 5.28
CA THR A 53 -3.62 2.02 5.66
C THR A 53 -2.69 1.92 4.46
N ILE A 54 -1.96 2.99 4.17
CA ILE A 54 -0.94 3.02 3.11
C ILE A 54 0.43 3.00 3.77
N LYS A 55 1.21 1.95 3.53
CA LYS A 55 2.65 1.90 3.86
C LYS A 55 3.43 2.29 2.61
N SER A 56 4.24 3.34 2.73
CA SER A 56 5.09 3.88 1.66
C SER A 56 6.54 3.63 2.01
N VAL A 57 7.21 2.75 1.27
CA VAL A 57 8.62 2.38 1.44
C VAL A 57 9.46 3.10 0.40
N MET A 58 10.42 3.93 0.82
CA MET A 58 11.30 4.65 -0.12
C MET A 58 12.40 3.71 -0.62
N LEU A 59 12.61 3.61 -1.93
CA LEU A 59 13.59 2.67 -2.51
C LEU A 59 14.93 3.35 -2.84
N ASP A 60 14.96 4.67 -3.00
CA ASP A 60 16.12 5.46 -3.47
C ASP A 60 17.43 5.28 -2.67
N LEU A 61 17.34 4.83 -1.42
CA LEU A 61 18.45 4.90 -0.44
C LEU A 61 18.71 3.58 0.27
N LEU A 62 18.11 2.49 -0.20
CA LEU A 62 18.17 1.22 0.51
C LEU A 62 19.30 0.33 -0.02
N PRO A 63 20.15 -0.21 0.86
CA PRO A 63 21.11 -1.25 0.47
C PRO A 63 20.41 -2.44 -0.17
N PRO A 64 21.07 -3.17 -1.08
CA PRO A 64 20.48 -4.34 -1.75
C PRO A 64 19.89 -5.38 -0.80
N GLU A 65 20.52 -5.57 0.36
CA GLU A 65 20.06 -6.48 1.41
C GLU A 65 18.68 -6.07 1.96
N VAL A 66 18.51 -4.78 2.27
CA VAL A 66 17.25 -4.23 2.78
C VAL A 66 16.16 -4.28 1.71
N MET A 67 16.52 -3.99 0.45
CA MET A 67 15.61 -4.14 -0.68
C MET A 67 15.12 -5.58 -0.81
N ASN A 68 16.01 -6.57 -0.65
CA ASN A 68 15.66 -7.98 -0.72
C ASN A 68 14.68 -8.37 0.42
N ASP A 69 14.87 -7.82 1.61
CA ASP A 69 13.97 -8.07 2.73
C ASP A 69 12.58 -7.43 2.53
N ILE A 70 12.51 -6.25 1.92
CA ILE A 70 11.23 -5.63 1.53
C ILE A 70 10.51 -6.51 0.49
N ARG A 71 11.23 -7.10 -0.47
CA ARG A 71 10.62 -8.03 -1.44
C ARG A 71 10.13 -9.32 -0.79
N LYS A 72 10.83 -9.83 0.23
CA LYS A 72 10.34 -10.98 1.02
C LYS A 72 9.07 -10.61 1.80
N GLU A 73 8.99 -9.40 2.36
CA GLU A 73 7.77 -8.91 3.02
C GLU A 73 6.59 -8.89 2.03
N GLN A 74 6.80 -8.34 0.84
CA GLN A 74 5.83 -8.34 -0.25
C GLN A 74 5.32 -9.77 -0.56
N GLN A 75 6.24 -10.69 -0.86
CA GLN A 75 5.92 -12.09 -1.15
C GLN A 75 5.17 -12.78 0.00
N PHE A 76 5.54 -12.49 1.25
CA PHE A 76 4.86 -13.04 2.42
C PHE A 76 3.39 -12.59 2.46
N LEU A 77 3.12 -11.30 2.25
CA LEU A 77 1.75 -10.77 2.26
C LEU A 77 0.90 -11.34 1.10
N GLU A 78 1.49 -11.50 -0.08
CA GLU A 78 0.82 -12.10 -1.23
C GLU A 78 0.30 -13.53 -0.95
N VAL A 79 1.03 -14.34 -0.18
CA VAL A 79 0.63 -15.72 0.19
C VAL A 79 -0.69 -15.74 0.97
N PHE A 80 -0.97 -14.71 1.75
CA PHE A 80 -2.17 -14.62 2.58
C PHE A 80 -3.33 -13.88 1.92
N ARG A 81 -3.12 -13.33 0.73
CA ARG A 81 -4.13 -12.53 0.02
C ARG A 81 -5.47 -13.25 -0.15
N LYS A 82 -5.45 -14.54 -0.54
CA LYS A 82 -6.68 -15.35 -0.70
C LYS A 82 -7.25 -15.88 0.62
N LYS A 83 -6.57 -15.66 1.74
CA LYS A 83 -6.94 -16.15 3.08
C LYS A 83 -7.56 -15.05 3.93
N THR A 84 -8.49 -14.29 3.34
CA THR A 84 -9.18 -13.14 3.94
C THR A 84 -9.95 -13.45 5.23
N HIS A 85 -10.19 -14.72 5.54
CA HIS A 85 -10.88 -15.15 6.76
C HIS A 85 -9.97 -15.18 8.00
N ASN A 86 -8.65 -15.06 7.84
CA ASN A 86 -7.73 -15.07 8.97
C ASN A 86 -7.61 -13.68 9.61
N LYS A 87 -8.35 -13.45 10.69
CA LYS A 87 -8.35 -12.18 11.45
C LYS A 87 -7.03 -11.83 12.13
N HIS A 88 -6.06 -12.75 12.17
CA HIS A 88 -4.75 -12.52 12.76
C HIS A 88 -3.69 -12.05 11.76
N ILE A 89 -4.05 -11.98 10.48
CA ILE A 89 -3.13 -11.57 9.41
C ILE A 89 -3.74 -10.35 8.74
N ILE A 90 -2.96 -9.28 8.66
CA ILE A 90 -3.39 -8.06 7.98
C ILE A 90 -3.64 -8.35 6.50
N HIS A 91 -4.78 -7.89 5.99
CA HIS A 91 -5.10 -8.09 4.59
C HIS A 91 -4.44 -7.03 3.70
N LEU A 92 -3.81 -7.49 2.61
CA LEU A 92 -3.24 -6.67 1.55
C LEU A 92 -4.28 -6.52 0.42
N PHE A 93 -4.79 -5.30 0.23
CA PHE A 93 -5.76 -4.99 -0.82
C PHE A 93 -5.11 -4.69 -2.16
N ASP A 94 -3.98 -3.99 -2.17
CA ASP A 94 -3.30 -3.58 -3.40
C ASP A 94 -1.83 -3.28 -3.10
N GLU A 95 -0.99 -3.36 -4.12
CA GLU A 95 0.42 -3.01 -4.03
C GLU A 95 0.96 -2.55 -5.38
N PHE A 96 1.87 -1.58 -5.35
CA PHE A 96 2.46 -1.07 -6.58
C PHE A 96 3.70 -0.23 -6.32
N GLU A 97 4.51 -0.09 -7.36
CA GLU A 97 5.64 0.85 -7.38
C GLU A 97 5.21 2.19 -7.95
N ASP A 98 5.39 3.25 -7.17
CA ASP A 98 5.30 4.63 -7.65
C ASP A 98 6.67 5.06 -8.14
N THR A 99 6.89 4.88 -9.44
CA THR A 99 8.14 5.18 -10.15
C THR A 99 8.49 6.66 -10.12
N THR A 100 7.50 7.56 -9.98
CA THR A 100 7.73 9.01 -9.93
C THR A 100 8.46 9.41 -8.65
N LYS A 101 8.23 8.67 -7.56
CA LYS A 101 8.81 8.93 -6.23
C LYS A 101 9.70 7.78 -5.75
N ASN A 102 10.05 6.87 -6.65
CA ASN A 102 10.79 5.63 -6.43
C ASN A 102 10.47 4.97 -5.08
N ARG A 103 9.21 4.57 -4.91
CA ARG A 103 8.70 4.00 -3.66
C ARG A 103 7.78 2.82 -3.92
N LEU A 104 7.83 1.83 -3.04
CA LEU A 104 6.89 0.72 -3.00
C LEU A 104 5.73 1.07 -2.07
N ILE A 105 4.51 0.88 -2.55
CA ILE A 105 3.27 1.18 -1.85
C ILE A 105 2.55 -0.13 -1.53
N PHE A 106 2.15 -0.28 -0.26
CA PHE A 106 1.24 -1.32 0.18
C PHE A 106 -0.06 -0.68 0.68
N VAL A 107 -1.20 -1.16 0.19
CA VAL A 107 -2.54 -0.77 0.61
C VAL A 107 -3.13 -1.89 1.44
N MET A 108 -3.35 -1.63 2.72
CA MET A 108 -3.68 -2.67 3.71
C MET A 108 -4.91 -2.29 4.53
N GLU A 109 -5.43 -3.28 5.26
CA GLU A 109 -6.44 -3.08 6.30
C GLU A 109 -6.01 -2.02 7.35
N ARG A 110 -6.99 -1.31 7.91
CA ARG A 110 -6.78 -0.28 8.94
C ARG A 110 -6.96 -0.83 10.33
#